data_AF-A0A6N2SQD3-F1
#
_entry.id   AF-A0A6N2SQD3-F1
#
_cell.length_a   1.000
_cell.length_b   1.000
_cell.length_c   1.000
_cell.angle_alpha   90.00
_cell.angle_beta   90.00
_cell.angle_gamma   90.00
#
_symmetry.space_group_name_H-M   'P 1'
#
loop_
_entity.id
_entity.type
_entity.pdbx_description
1 polymer ?
#
loop_
_entity_poly.entity_id
_entity_poly.type
_entity_poly.pdbx_seq_one_letter_code
_entity_poly.pdbx_strand_id
1 'polypeptide(L)'
;MERIQESVAFLLGHPVAYEFRTTVIQEYHTRESFEEIGRWIRGAEKYFLQSFVDSGELIGDEINGCEKAEMQAFAEVIRPYVSNVELRGI
;
A
#
# COMPACT_ATOMS: atom_id res chain seq x y z
N MET A 1 16.37 7.20 -4.84
CA MET A 1 14.97 7.54 -4.54
C MET A 1 14.38 8.59 -5.46
N GLU A 2 15.16 9.56 -5.96
CA GLU A 2 14.68 10.63 -6.85
C GLU A 2 13.82 10.13 -8.03
N ARG A 3 14.31 9.16 -8.82
CA ARG A 3 13.55 8.58 -9.95
C ARG A 3 12.19 7.96 -9.55
N ILE A 4 12.08 7.42 -8.34
CA ILE A 4 10.81 6.87 -7.84
C ILE A 4 9.84 8.01 -7.53
N GLN A 5 10.32 9.07 -6.87
CA GLN A 5 9.51 10.24 -6.56
C GLN A 5 9.05 10.97 -7.83
N GLU A 6 9.93 11.11 -8.83
CA GLU A 6 9.58 11.64 -10.15
C GLU A 6 8.48 10.82 -10.83
N SER A 7 8.60 9.48 -10.80
CA SER A 7 7.60 8.59 -11.39
C SER A 7 6.26 8.68 -10.67
N VAL A 8 6.26 8.77 -9.33
CA VAL A 8 5.05 8.99 -8.53
C VAL A 8 4.40 10.32 -8.89
N ALA A 9 5.17 11.41 -8.93
CA ALA A 9 4.67 12.74 -9.28
C ALA A 9 4.08 12.77 -10.70
N PHE A 10 4.72 12.09 -11.66
CA PHE A 10 4.20 11.94 -13.01
C PHE A 10 2.84 11.21 -13.03
N LEU A 11 2.72 10.09 -12.33
CA LEU A 11 1.46 9.32 -12.26
C LEU A 11 0.34 10.09 -11.56
N LEU A 12 0.65 10.86 -10.52
CA LEU A 12 -0.33 11.73 -9.83
C LEU A 12 -0.90 12.83 -10.73
N GLY A 13 -0.34 13.09 -11.92
CA GLY A 13 -0.92 13.94 -12.97
C GLY A 13 -1.92 13.21 -13.89
N HIS A 14 -2.22 11.95 -13.62
CA HIS A 14 -3.16 11.08 -14.37
C HIS A 14 -2.92 11.00 -15.89
N PRO A 15 -1.66 10.83 -16.37
CA PRO A 15 -1.37 10.75 -17.80
C PRO A 15 -1.89 9.46 -18.46
N VAL A 16 -2.10 8.42 -17.64
CA VAL A 16 -2.62 7.10 -18.01
C VAL A 16 -3.38 6.51 -16.82
N ALA A 17 -4.10 5.41 -17.01
CA ALA A 17 -4.67 4.65 -15.90
C ALA A 17 -3.56 3.94 -15.11
N TYR A 18 -3.60 4.02 -13.78
CA TYR A 18 -2.62 3.40 -12.89
C TYR A 18 -3.23 2.98 -11.55
N GLU A 19 -2.49 2.17 -10.80
CA GLU A 19 -2.73 1.88 -9.40
C GLU A 19 -1.41 1.90 -8.63
N PHE A 20 -1.43 2.41 -7.41
CA PHE A 20 -0.39 2.09 -6.44
C PHE A 20 -0.75 0.78 -5.74
N ARG A 21 0.26 0.05 -5.25
CA ARG A 21 0.06 -1.18 -4.50
C ARG A 21 1.15 -1.37 -3.45
N THR A 22 0.74 -1.88 -2.29
CA THR A 22 1.64 -2.29 -1.21
C THR A 22 1.30 -3.71 -0.77
N THR A 23 2.32 -4.56 -0.68
CA THR A 23 2.21 -5.86 -0.02
C THR A 23 2.44 -5.66 1.47
N VAL A 24 1.39 -5.84 2.26
CA VAL A 24 1.37 -5.54 3.69
C VAL A 24 1.91 -6.73 4.45
N ILE A 25 2.99 -6.48 5.18
CA ILE A 25 3.69 -7.43 6.04
C ILE A 25 3.58 -6.91 7.47
N GLN A 26 3.12 -7.76 8.38
CA GLN A 26 2.79 -7.42 9.76
C GLN A 26 3.98 -6.80 10.51
N GLU A 27 5.19 -7.31 10.27
CA GLU A 27 6.41 -6.88 10.96
C GLU A 27 6.96 -5.54 10.44
N TYR A 28 6.57 -5.12 9.23
CA TYR A 28 7.17 -3.96 8.56
C TYR A 28 6.23 -2.77 8.40
N HIS A 29 4.92 -2.99 8.48
CA HIS A 29 3.93 -1.96 8.22
C HIS A 29 3.15 -1.64 9.48
N THR A 30 3.16 -0.37 9.84
CA THR A 30 2.37 0.15 10.95
C THR A 30 1.31 1.11 10.43
N ARG A 31 0.42 1.55 11.32
CA ARG A 31 -0.50 2.64 11.04
C ARG A 31 0.23 3.88 10.51
N GLU A 32 1.36 4.24 11.14
CA GLU A 32 2.15 5.41 10.76
C GLU A 32 2.72 5.27 9.34
N SER A 33 3.16 4.07 8.95
CA SER A 33 3.60 3.79 7.58
C SER A 33 2.52 4.16 6.56
N PHE A 34 1.26 3.81 6.82
CA PHE A 34 0.16 4.12 5.90
C PHE A 34 -0.30 5.58 5.96
N GLU A 35 -0.14 6.25 7.11
CA GLU A 35 -0.34 7.70 7.19
C GLU A 35 0.70 8.46 6.35
N GLU A 36 1.97 8.03 6.39
CA GLU A 36 3.04 8.60 5.57
C GLU A 36 2.84 8.32 4.07
N ILE A 37 2.54 7.07 3.70
CA ILE A 37 2.27 6.71 2.31
C ILE A 37 1.04 7.49 1.81
N GLY A 38 -0.05 7.52 2.57
CA GLY A 38 -1.26 8.26 2.22
C GLY A 38 -0.96 9.75 1.95
N ARG A 39 -0.16 10.40 2.82
CA ARG A 39 0.28 11.78 2.59
C ARG A 39 1.11 11.92 1.32
N TRP A 40 2.01 10.97 1.05
CA TRP A 40 2.92 11.02 -0.10
C TRP A 40 2.19 10.87 -1.44
N ILE A 41 1.23 9.96 -1.54
CA ILE A 41 0.47 9.70 -2.78
C ILE A 41 -0.91 10.36 -2.79
N ARG A 42 -1.11 11.42 -2.01
CA ARG A 42 -2.38 12.14 -1.93
C ARG A 42 -2.87 12.53 -3.33
N GLY A 43 -4.14 12.23 -3.62
CA GLY A 43 -4.76 12.50 -4.92
C GLY A 43 -4.60 11.37 -5.94
N ALA A 44 -3.95 10.26 -5.57
CA ALA A 44 -3.95 9.05 -6.39
C ALA A 44 -5.38 8.56 -6.67
N GLU A 45 -5.57 7.95 -7.84
CA GLU A 45 -6.87 7.39 -8.22
C GLU A 45 -7.18 6.09 -7.47
N LYS A 46 -6.20 5.17 -7.42
CA LYS A 46 -6.35 3.82 -6.86
C LYS A 46 -5.15 3.41 -6.03
N TYR A 47 -5.40 2.81 -4.87
CA TYR A 47 -4.37 2.19 -4.05
C TYR A 47 -4.85 0.84 -3.49
N PHE A 48 -4.11 -0.22 -3.82
CA PHE A 48 -4.39 -1.57 -3.35
C PHE A 48 -3.48 -1.98 -2.20
N LEU A 49 -4.09 -2.43 -1.10
CA LEU A 49 -3.38 -3.12 -0.03
C LEU A 49 -3.54 -4.63 -0.21
N GLN A 50 -2.43 -5.32 -0.42
CA GLN A 50 -2.40 -6.77 -0.60
C GLN A 50 -1.79 -7.41 0.63
N SER A 51 -2.50 -8.31 1.32
CA SER A 51 -1.87 -9.01 2.45
C SER A 51 -0.77 -9.93 1.93
N PHE A 52 0.36 -9.98 2.64
CA PHE A 52 1.45 -10.89 2.33
C PHE A 52 0.98 -12.34 2.49
N VAL A 53 1.39 -13.20 1.56
CA VAL A 53 1.19 -14.65 1.63
C VAL A 53 2.53 -15.30 1.34
N ASP A 54 3.03 -16.07 2.30
CA ASP A 54 4.28 -16.81 2.12
C ASP A 54 4.08 -17.89 1.03
N SER A 55 4.93 -17.83 0.00
CA SER A 55 4.96 -18.84 -1.06
C SER A 55 5.72 -20.11 -0.66
N GLY A 56 6.36 -20.12 0.51
CA GLY A 56 7.19 -21.21 1.02
C GLY A 56 8.64 -21.20 0.52
N GLU A 57 9.03 -20.15 -0.22
CA GLU A 57 10.38 -20.01 -0.81
C GLU A 57 11.21 -18.90 -0.14
N LEU A 58 10.71 -18.28 0.93
CA LEU A 58 11.42 -17.22 1.63
C LEU A 58 12.68 -17.76 2.32
N ILE A 59 13.80 -17.06 2.12
CA ILE A 59 15.04 -17.27 2.86
C ILE A 59 15.15 -16.13 3.87
N GLY A 60 14.98 -16.41 5.16
CA GLY A 60 15.10 -15.39 6.22
C GLY A 60 14.12 -15.57 7.35
N ASP A 61 13.84 -14.47 8.06
CA ASP A 61 12.92 -14.42 9.19
C ASP A 61 11.49 -14.78 8.76
N GLU A 62 10.75 -15.43 9.66
CA GLU A 62 9.30 -15.67 9.49
C GLU A 62 8.58 -14.32 9.49
N ILE A 63 8.06 -13.92 8.32
CA ILE A 63 7.21 -12.74 8.16
C ILE A 63 5.77 -13.15 7.86
N ASN A 64 4.82 -12.37 8.37
CA ASN A 64 3.42 -12.73 8.34
C ASN A 64 2.59 -11.74 7.53
N GLY A 65 1.54 -12.27 6.91
CA GLY A 65 0.46 -11.46 6.37
C GLY A 65 -0.40 -10.89 7.49
N CYS A 66 -0.99 -9.73 7.24
CA CYS A 66 -1.97 -9.15 8.15
C CYS A 66 -3.35 -9.78 7.98
N GLU A 67 -4.11 -9.86 9.08
CA GLU A 67 -5.49 -10.32 9.04
C GLU A 67 -6.43 -9.28 8.40
N LYS A 68 -7.61 -9.73 7.99
CA LYS A 68 -8.62 -8.87 7.35
C LYS A 68 -8.95 -7.62 8.17
N ALA A 69 -9.05 -7.72 9.49
CA ALA A 69 -9.37 -6.58 10.35
C ALA A 69 -8.26 -5.52 10.36
N GLU A 70 -6.99 -5.95 10.39
CA GLU A 70 -5.83 -5.07 10.33
C GLU A 70 -5.72 -4.40 8.96
N MET A 71 -5.91 -5.17 7.89
CA MET A 71 -5.95 -4.66 6.51
C MET A 71 -7.04 -3.60 6.32
N GLN A 72 -8.23 -3.82 6.89
CA GLN A 72 -9.31 -2.83 6.89
C GLN A 72 -8.91 -1.58 7.67
N ALA A 73 -8.29 -1.72 8.85
CA ALA A 73 -7.83 -0.57 9.62
C ALA A 73 -6.80 0.28 8.86
N PHE A 74 -5.88 -0.35 8.12
CA PHE A 74 -4.94 0.36 7.26
C PHE A 74 -5.61 1.04 6.07
N ALA A 75 -6.62 0.42 5.45
CA ALA A 75 -7.38 1.08 4.39
C ALA A 75 -8.09 2.35 4.89
N GLU A 76 -8.70 2.31 6.08
CA GLU A 76 -9.36 3.48 6.67
C GLU A 76 -8.41 4.65 6.92
N VAL A 77 -7.13 4.37 7.23
CA VAL A 77 -6.08 5.40 7.37
C VAL A 77 -5.84 6.12 6.05
N ILE A 78 -5.97 5.42 4.92
CA ILE A 78 -5.61 5.91 3.58
C ILE A 78 -6.77 6.64 2.90
N ARG A 79 -8.03 6.26 3.18
CA ARG A 79 -9.23 6.84 2.54
C ARG A 79 -9.30 8.38 2.54
N PRO A 80 -8.79 9.12 3.54
CA PRO A 80 -8.74 10.58 3.49
C PRO A 80 -7.79 11.16 2.42
N TYR A 81 -6.93 10.34 1.83
CA TYR A 81 -5.87 10.75 0.89
C TYR A 81 -6.06 10.22 -0.54
N VAL A 82 -6.69 9.06 -0.69
CA VAL A 82 -6.87 8.35 -1.97
C VAL A 82 -8.32 7.94 -2.13
N SER A 83 -8.91 8.25 -3.29
CA SER A 83 -10.36 8.11 -3.52
C SER A 83 -10.82 6.65 -3.56
N ASN A 84 -10.02 5.75 -4.14
CA ASN A 84 -10.34 4.34 -4.22
C ASN A 84 -9.25 3.49 -3.55
N VAL A 85 -9.60 2.91 -2.39
CA VAL A 85 -8.73 2.02 -1.62
C VAL A 85 -9.37 0.66 -1.56
N GLU A 86 -8.65 -0.35 -2.07
CA GLU A 86 -9.16 -1.71 -2.20
C GLU A 86 -8.19 -2.69 -1.55
N LEU A 87 -8.73 -3.80 -1.05
CA LEU A 87 -7.95 -4.86 -0.41
C LEU A 87 -7.87 -6.08 -1.35
N ARG A 88 -6.72 -6.74 -1.41
CA ARG A 88 -6.50 -7.98 -2.17
C ARG A 88 -5.88 -9.06 -1.27
N GLY A 89 -6.22 -10.32 -1.54
CA GLY A 89 -5.64 -11.46 -0.82
C GLY A 89 -6.15 -11.65 0.61
N ILE A 90 -7.44 -11.34 0.85
CA ILE A 90 -8.16 -11.52 2.13
C ILE A 90 -9.59 -12.02 1.89
#